data_AF-S0FT01-F1
#
_entry.id   AF-S0FT01-F1
#
_cell.length_a   1.000
_cell.length_b   1.000
_cell.length_c   1.000
_cell.angle_alpha   90.00
_cell.angle_beta   90.00
_cell.angle_gamma   90.00
#
_symmetry.space_group_name_H-M   'P 1'
#
loop_
_entity.id
_entity.type
_entity.pdbx_description
1 polymer ?
#
loop_
_entity_poly.entity_id
_entity_poly.type
_entity_poly.pdbx_seq_one_letter_code
_entity_poly.pdbx_strand_id
1 'polypeptide(L)'
;MAATVYQTNKKTGITYAYESISHWDKKKKQSRAKRKCIGRVDPETQQIVPTRRKKATTRTEATKKGPLPFARNARKFYGATYLFDRIAEDTGLLEDLETCFPENWRQILSIVYYLILEDKNPLSRFPRWAAIHRHPFGEIISSQRSSELFASITEDAKQRFFKLQGKRRIEKEYLAYDSTSISSYSKCLRQVRYGNNKDHEPLAQINLSLLFGQESRLPFYYRKLAGNIPDVKTLRKLLADMNTLGYEKTKVVLDRGFFSAANINELYRQRMKFLIGATLSLNLVKTHLDSVRDKMRVWPYYNQAYQVYACCLPITWDYVQERPYKKDTLKAERRMYLHIYFSPERALEDEKAFNNRMAVLQEELVKGQRHPDHEKQYEKFFDVRTTPVRGKKVTAKEDAFVQAKENYGYFALISNEVKDPVEALELYRNKDMVEKAFENLKDRLNLRRVAVSSEQSLDGKMFVQFLSLIFLSYIIKKMKDNNLFKDFTMQEVLDEFDIIECFEVPGQKLQVGEMTKKQTELYSKFGVTPPNSLQSRGNLGFKGDPFLINTYHALCQPEGRGKHPAIASEFIDFVASEQGQRIIRDYGKDLYGEAMYNDAEYASQYAH
;
A
#
# COMPACT_ATOMS: atom_id res chain seq x y z
N MET A 1 -53.11 -36.36 -0.47
CA MET A 1 -52.03 -36.53 -1.46
C MET A 1 -52.33 -35.66 -2.66
N ALA A 2 -51.34 -34.95 -3.21
CA ALA A 2 -51.51 -34.15 -4.42
C ALA A 2 -51.42 -35.06 -5.65
N ALA A 3 -52.37 -34.94 -6.57
CA ALA A 3 -52.39 -35.69 -7.83
C ALA A 3 -52.26 -34.74 -9.01
N THR A 4 -51.48 -35.12 -10.03
CA THR A 4 -51.35 -34.34 -11.26
C THR A 4 -52.49 -34.67 -12.21
N VAL A 5 -53.24 -33.65 -12.64
CA VAL A 5 -54.38 -33.78 -13.55
C VAL A 5 -54.13 -32.95 -14.80
N TYR A 6 -54.32 -33.56 -15.97
CA TYR A 6 -54.14 -32.91 -17.26
C TYR A 6 -55.47 -32.42 -17.81
N GLN A 7 -55.50 -31.19 -18.31
CA GLN A 7 -56.70 -30.60 -18.89
C GLN A 7 -56.37 -29.90 -20.20
N THR A 8 -56.98 -30.38 -21.28
CA THR A 8 -56.84 -29.81 -22.62
C THR A 8 -57.88 -28.72 -22.84
N ASN A 9 -57.42 -27.53 -23.25
CA ASN A 9 -58.32 -26.45 -23.59
C ASN A 9 -58.94 -26.72 -24.97
N LYS A 10 -60.26 -26.96 -25.00
CA LYS A 10 -61.00 -27.31 -26.23
C LYS A 10 -60.97 -26.24 -27.32
N LYS A 11 -60.66 -24.97 -26.99
CA LYS A 11 -60.58 -23.88 -27.98
C LYS A 11 -59.19 -23.70 -28.61
N THR A 12 -58.13 -24.09 -27.90
CA THR A 12 -56.74 -23.83 -28.33
C THR A 12 -55.94 -25.12 -28.57
N GLY A 13 -56.48 -26.29 -28.22
CA GLY A 13 -55.80 -27.58 -28.35
C GLY A 13 -54.65 -27.81 -27.36
N ILE A 14 -54.35 -26.83 -26.49
CA ILE A 14 -53.21 -26.90 -25.58
C ILE A 14 -53.57 -27.65 -24.30
N THR A 15 -52.73 -28.63 -23.92
CA THR A 15 -52.84 -29.39 -22.66
C THR A 15 -52.03 -28.72 -21.56
N TYR A 16 -52.66 -28.50 -20.40
CA TYR A 16 -52.03 -27.98 -19.19
C TYR A 16 -52.07 -29.02 -18.08
N ALA A 17 -51.01 -29.07 -17.28
CA ALA A 17 -50.94 -29.90 -16.10
C ALA A 17 -51.30 -29.07 -14.85
N TYR A 18 -52.09 -29.66 -13.96
CA TYR A 18 -52.53 -29.05 -12.70
C TYR A 18 -52.20 -29.96 -11.53
N GLU A 19 -51.65 -29.39 -10.47
CA GLU A 19 -51.59 -30.05 -9.16
C GLU A 19 -52.97 -29.93 -8.51
N SER A 20 -53.60 -31.07 -8.21
CA SER A 20 -54.97 -31.17 -7.71
C SER A 20 -54.96 -31.74 -6.30
N ILE A 21 -55.49 -30.97 -5.35
CA ILE A 21 -55.66 -31.39 -3.95
C ILE A 21 -57.14 -31.48 -3.65
N SER A 22 -57.62 -32.69 -3.35
CA SER A 22 -59.01 -32.95 -2.98
C SER A 22 -59.25 -32.55 -1.51
N HIS A 23 -60.37 -31.87 -1.26
CA HIS A 23 -60.86 -31.52 0.07
C HIS A 23 -62.38 -31.68 0.12
N TRP A 24 -62.90 -32.01 1.30
CA TRP A 24 -64.34 -32.16 1.51
C TRP A 24 -64.98 -30.79 1.78
N ASP A 25 -65.91 -30.36 0.91
CA ASP A 25 -66.66 -29.12 1.12
C ASP A 25 -67.86 -29.41 2.03
N LYS A 26 -67.75 -29.05 3.31
CA LYS A 26 -68.79 -29.30 4.33
C LYS A 26 -70.11 -28.56 4.04
N LYS A 27 -70.10 -27.43 3.33
CA LYS A 27 -71.33 -26.68 3.00
C LYS A 27 -72.09 -27.32 1.83
N LYS A 28 -71.35 -27.87 0.85
CA LYS A 28 -71.95 -28.49 -0.34
C LYS A 28 -72.05 -30.02 -0.25
N LYS A 29 -71.64 -30.61 0.87
CA LYS A 29 -71.61 -32.06 1.17
C LYS A 29 -71.07 -32.92 0.01
N GLN A 30 -70.01 -32.46 -0.64
CA GLN A 30 -69.36 -33.19 -1.75
C GLN A 30 -67.86 -32.95 -1.76
N SER A 31 -67.11 -33.93 -2.29
CA SER A 31 -65.66 -33.82 -2.47
C SER A 31 -65.36 -32.84 -3.61
N ARG A 32 -64.50 -31.84 -3.36
CA ARG A 32 -64.05 -30.87 -4.36
C ARG A 32 -62.53 -30.81 -4.43
N ALA A 33 -62.02 -30.51 -5.61
CA ALA A 33 -60.58 -30.36 -5.82
C ALA A 33 -60.20 -28.89 -5.99
N LYS A 34 -59.14 -28.46 -5.31
CA LYS A 34 -58.47 -27.19 -5.56
C LYS A 34 -57.30 -27.47 -6.51
N ARG A 35 -57.31 -26.85 -7.70
CA ARG A 35 -56.32 -27.09 -8.76
C ARG A 35 -55.41 -25.87 -8.93
N LYS A 36 -54.11 -26.11 -9.02
CA LYS A 36 -53.09 -25.09 -9.30
C LYS A 36 -52.33 -25.48 -10.57
N CYS A 37 -52.31 -24.59 -11.57
CA CYS A 37 -51.61 -24.85 -12.83
C CYS A 37 -50.09 -24.92 -12.58
N ILE A 38 -49.47 -26.03 -12.97
CA ILE A 38 -48.03 -26.26 -12.81
C ILE A 38 -47.25 -26.01 -14.12
N GLY A 39 -47.90 -26.10 -15.28
CA GLY A 39 -47.28 -25.77 -16.56
C GLY A 39 -48.07 -26.24 -17.78
N ARG A 40 -47.60 -25.87 -18.97
CA ARG A 40 -48.07 -26.39 -20.26
C ARG A 40 -47.37 -27.72 -20.54
N VAL A 41 -48.09 -28.72 -21.01
CA VAL A 41 -47.49 -30.00 -21.43
C VAL A 41 -47.01 -29.85 -22.87
N ASP A 42 -45.75 -30.22 -23.09
CA ASP A 42 -45.15 -30.29 -24.42
C ASP A 42 -45.71 -31.51 -25.19
N PRO A 43 -46.25 -31.34 -26.42
CA PRO A 43 -46.88 -32.43 -27.16
C PRO A 43 -45.92 -33.55 -27.61
N GLU A 44 -44.64 -33.25 -27.83
CA GLU A 44 -43.66 -34.21 -28.35
C GLU A 44 -42.95 -34.95 -27.22
N THR A 45 -42.62 -34.25 -26.14
CA THR A 45 -41.82 -34.80 -25.03
C THR A 45 -42.65 -35.22 -23.81
N GLN A 46 -43.95 -34.88 -23.78
CA GLN A 46 -44.86 -35.06 -22.64
C GLN A 46 -44.38 -34.40 -21.32
N GLN A 47 -43.35 -33.55 -21.37
CA GLN A 47 -42.83 -32.86 -20.19
C GLN A 47 -43.65 -31.60 -19.85
N ILE A 48 -43.70 -31.26 -18.55
CA ILE A 48 -44.45 -30.10 -18.05
C ILE A 48 -43.54 -28.88 -18.03
N VAL A 49 -43.80 -27.91 -18.92
CA VAL A 49 -43.07 -26.65 -19.04
C VAL A 49 -43.75 -25.57 -18.18
N PRO A 50 -43.11 -25.05 -17.11
CA PRO A 50 -43.73 -24.07 -16.20
C PRO A 50 -44.07 -22.74 -16.91
N THR A 51 -45.31 -22.29 -16.80
CA THR A 51 -45.83 -21.08 -17.47
C THR A 51 -45.40 -19.76 -16.82
N ARG A 52 -44.69 -19.80 -15.69
CA ARG A 52 -44.17 -18.61 -15.00
C ARG A 52 -42.65 -18.68 -14.97
N ARG A 53 -41.96 -17.79 -15.70
CA ARG A 53 -40.52 -17.54 -15.52
C ARG A 53 -40.28 -17.25 -14.04
N LYS A 54 -39.71 -18.23 -13.30
CA LYS A 54 -39.07 -17.93 -12.02
C LYS A 54 -37.88 -17.03 -12.36
N LYS A 55 -38.04 -15.71 -12.18
CA LYS A 55 -36.89 -14.86 -11.89
C LYS A 55 -36.19 -15.53 -10.72
N ALA A 56 -34.97 -16.01 -10.94
CA ALA A 56 -34.07 -16.44 -9.88
C ALA A 56 -33.69 -15.19 -9.06
N THR A 57 -34.67 -14.71 -8.29
CA THR A 57 -34.48 -13.75 -7.22
C THR A 57 -34.16 -14.62 -6.02
N THR A 58 -32.91 -15.04 -5.92
CA THR A 58 -32.34 -15.47 -4.66
C THR A 58 -32.23 -14.20 -3.81
N ARG A 59 -33.35 -13.77 -3.23
CA ARG A 59 -33.32 -13.07 -1.95
C ARG A 59 -32.79 -14.11 -0.98
N THR A 60 -31.47 -14.16 -0.82
CA THR A 60 -30.89 -14.65 0.42
C THR A 60 -31.39 -13.68 1.48
N GLU A 61 -32.39 -14.10 2.25
CA GLU A 61 -32.39 -13.73 3.65
C GLU A 61 -30.99 -14.02 4.15
N ALA A 62 -30.27 -12.97 4.56
CA ALA A 62 -28.94 -13.08 5.11
C ALA A 62 -29.06 -13.79 6.46
N THR A 63 -29.30 -15.10 6.42
CA THR A 63 -28.72 -16.00 7.40
C THR A 63 -27.24 -15.68 7.37
N LYS A 64 -26.72 -15.11 8.46
CA LYS A 64 -25.28 -14.93 8.67
C LYS A 64 -24.66 -16.29 8.39
N LYS A 65 -24.13 -16.49 7.18
CA LYS A 65 -23.40 -17.70 6.83
C LYS A 65 -22.19 -17.66 7.76
N GLY A 66 -22.21 -18.53 8.77
CA GLY A 66 -21.01 -18.82 9.53
C GLY A 66 -19.89 -19.22 8.55
N PRO A 67 -18.62 -19.12 8.97
CA PRO A 67 -17.49 -19.51 8.12
C PRO A 67 -17.76 -20.87 7.47
N LEU A 68 -17.44 -21.00 6.18
CA LEU A 68 -17.47 -22.30 5.50
C LEU A 68 -16.67 -23.29 6.37
N PRO A 69 -17.25 -24.42 6.80
CA PRO A 69 -16.54 -25.37 7.64
C PRO A 69 -15.31 -25.89 6.90
N PHE A 70 -14.17 -25.94 7.60
CA PHE A 70 -12.95 -26.49 7.04
C PHE A 70 -13.19 -27.94 6.61
N ALA A 71 -12.75 -28.31 5.41
CA ALA A 71 -12.99 -29.64 4.87
C ALA A 71 -11.95 -30.67 5.37
N ARG A 72 -10.78 -30.22 5.82
CA ARG A 72 -9.64 -31.06 6.22
C ARG A 72 -8.86 -30.38 7.35
N ASN A 73 -8.14 -31.18 8.12
CA ASN A 73 -7.16 -30.68 9.07
C ASN A 73 -5.97 -30.07 8.31
N ALA A 74 -5.61 -28.84 8.62
CA ALA A 74 -4.41 -28.20 8.09
C ALA A 74 -3.73 -27.32 9.14
N ARG A 75 -2.41 -27.25 9.07
CA ARG A 75 -1.56 -26.34 9.84
C ARG A 75 -0.88 -25.41 8.84
N LYS A 76 -0.98 -24.09 9.07
CA LYS A 76 -0.44 -23.07 8.16
C LYS A 76 0.08 -21.87 8.93
N PHE A 77 1.12 -21.21 8.43
CA PHE A 77 1.55 -19.89 8.88
C PHE A 77 0.49 -18.84 8.54
N TYR A 78 0.24 -17.93 9.48
CA TYR A 78 -0.86 -16.98 9.41
C TYR A 78 -0.54 -15.60 9.99
N GLY A 79 0.44 -15.46 10.87
CA GLY A 79 0.64 -14.17 11.56
C GLY A 79 0.93 -13.01 10.61
N ALA A 80 1.89 -13.18 9.71
CA ALA A 80 2.24 -12.13 8.76
C ALA A 80 1.11 -11.84 7.77
N THR A 81 0.43 -12.86 7.26
CA THR A 81 -0.70 -12.67 6.34
C THR A 81 -1.93 -12.07 7.04
N TYR A 82 -2.14 -12.34 8.32
CA TYR A 82 -3.14 -11.66 9.15
C TYR A 82 -2.83 -10.17 9.33
N LEU A 83 -1.57 -9.81 9.57
CA LEU A 83 -1.14 -8.41 9.58
C LEU A 83 -1.48 -7.75 8.24
N PHE A 84 -1.19 -8.42 7.13
CA PHE A 84 -1.49 -7.88 5.82
C PHE A 84 -3.01 -7.78 5.55
N ASP A 85 -3.83 -8.71 6.01
CA ASP A 85 -5.30 -8.58 5.89
C ASP A 85 -5.75 -7.25 6.54
N ARG A 86 -5.21 -6.93 7.72
CA ARG A 86 -5.51 -5.69 8.45
C ARG A 86 -4.97 -4.44 7.77
N ILE A 87 -3.77 -4.50 7.22
CA ILE A 87 -3.23 -3.39 6.42
C ILE A 87 -4.10 -3.14 5.19
N ALA A 88 -4.57 -4.19 4.51
CA ALA A 88 -5.44 -4.06 3.34
C ALA A 88 -6.78 -3.39 3.69
N GLU A 89 -7.34 -3.71 4.85
CA GLU A 89 -8.54 -3.07 5.41
C GLU A 89 -8.28 -1.60 5.77
N ASP A 90 -7.28 -1.32 6.61
CA ASP A 90 -6.95 0.03 7.10
C ASP A 90 -6.63 1.01 5.97
N THR A 91 -5.95 0.54 4.94
CA THR A 91 -5.57 1.35 3.78
C THR A 91 -6.72 1.55 2.79
N GLY A 92 -7.84 0.84 2.97
CA GLY A 92 -8.96 0.77 2.03
C GLY A 92 -8.65 0.01 0.74
N LEU A 93 -7.48 -0.65 0.68
CA LEU A 93 -7.01 -1.37 -0.51
C LEU A 93 -7.87 -2.60 -0.80
N LEU A 94 -8.36 -3.29 0.25
CA LEU A 94 -9.23 -4.46 0.10
C LEU A 94 -10.52 -4.09 -0.65
N GLU A 95 -11.26 -3.09 -0.16
CA GLU A 95 -12.51 -2.62 -0.77
C GLU A 95 -12.31 -2.16 -2.23
N ASP A 96 -11.22 -1.43 -2.48
CA ASP A 96 -10.90 -0.92 -3.82
C ASP A 96 -10.51 -2.05 -4.78
N LEU A 97 -9.80 -3.08 -4.31
CA LEU A 97 -9.49 -4.26 -5.11
C LEU A 97 -10.74 -5.11 -5.39
N GLU A 98 -11.60 -5.34 -4.41
CA GLU A 98 -12.88 -6.04 -4.60
C GLU A 98 -13.75 -5.33 -5.65
N THR A 99 -13.76 -4.00 -5.61
CA THR A 99 -14.54 -3.15 -6.52
C THR A 99 -13.96 -3.14 -7.94
N CYS A 100 -12.65 -3.10 -8.10
CA CYS A 100 -11.97 -2.96 -9.39
C CYS A 100 -11.63 -4.29 -10.06
N PHE A 101 -11.43 -5.36 -9.28
CA PHE A 101 -11.01 -6.68 -9.74
C PHE A 101 -11.85 -7.80 -9.08
N PRO A 102 -13.19 -7.78 -9.21
CA PRO A 102 -14.09 -8.64 -8.44
C PRO A 102 -13.83 -10.14 -8.60
N GLU A 103 -13.33 -10.58 -9.76
CA GLU A 103 -13.04 -11.98 -10.04
C GLU A 103 -11.67 -12.43 -9.50
N ASN A 104 -10.70 -11.50 -9.45
CA ASN A 104 -9.28 -11.84 -9.28
C ASN A 104 -8.61 -11.18 -8.06
N TRP A 105 -9.32 -10.35 -7.28
CA TRP A 105 -8.74 -9.58 -6.18
C TRP A 105 -8.02 -10.46 -5.14
N ARG A 106 -8.54 -11.67 -4.86
CA ARG A 106 -7.92 -12.62 -3.93
C ARG A 106 -6.58 -13.14 -4.45
N GLN A 107 -6.48 -13.40 -5.75
CA GLN A 107 -5.25 -13.86 -6.39
C GLN A 107 -4.22 -12.73 -6.40
N ILE A 108 -4.63 -11.52 -6.77
CA ILE A 108 -3.80 -10.31 -6.72
C ILE A 108 -3.23 -10.13 -5.31
N LEU A 109 -4.07 -10.14 -4.30
CA LEU A 109 -3.67 -9.91 -2.90
C LEU A 109 -2.75 -11.03 -2.38
N SER A 110 -3.00 -12.29 -2.77
CA SER A 110 -2.11 -13.40 -2.41
C SER A 110 -0.73 -13.26 -3.03
N ILE A 111 -0.64 -12.82 -4.29
CA ILE A 111 0.65 -12.54 -4.93
C ILE A 111 1.35 -11.37 -4.24
N VAL A 112 0.62 -10.33 -3.84
CA VAL A 112 1.18 -9.21 -3.06
C VAL A 112 1.82 -9.74 -1.76
N TYR A 113 1.13 -10.59 -1.01
CA TYR A 113 1.65 -11.14 0.25
C TYR A 113 2.90 -11.97 0.03
N TYR A 114 2.87 -12.82 -0.99
CA TYR A 114 4.03 -13.59 -1.41
C TYR A 114 5.23 -12.68 -1.73
N LEU A 115 5.05 -11.64 -2.54
CA LEU A 115 6.13 -10.73 -2.92
C LEU A 115 6.74 -9.97 -1.73
N ILE A 116 5.97 -9.76 -0.66
CA ILE A 116 6.44 -9.08 0.56
C ILE A 116 7.27 -10.01 1.45
N LEU A 117 6.85 -11.27 1.60
CA LEU A 117 7.50 -12.26 2.46
C LEU A 117 8.68 -12.97 1.78
N GLU A 118 8.57 -13.19 0.47
CA GLU A 118 9.50 -13.98 -0.32
C GLU A 118 10.29 -13.07 -1.28
N ASP A 119 10.88 -12.00 -0.72
CA ASP A 119 11.44 -10.83 -1.41
C ASP A 119 12.50 -11.15 -2.49
N LYS A 120 13.25 -12.23 -2.31
CA LYS A 120 14.31 -12.69 -3.23
C LYS A 120 13.89 -13.87 -4.10
N ASN A 121 12.67 -14.35 -4.00
CA ASN A 121 12.22 -15.55 -4.70
C ASN A 121 11.37 -15.23 -5.94
N PRO A 122 11.54 -15.98 -7.04
CA PRO A 122 10.71 -15.82 -8.22
C PRO A 122 9.31 -16.36 -7.98
N LEU A 123 8.30 -15.78 -8.64
CA LEU A 123 6.89 -16.22 -8.57
C LEU A 123 6.65 -17.71 -8.83
N SER A 124 7.57 -18.40 -9.50
CA SER A 124 7.51 -19.86 -9.65
C SER A 124 7.60 -20.64 -8.33
N ARG A 125 8.02 -19.99 -7.24
CA ARG A 125 8.03 -20.53 -5.88
C ARG A 125 6.73 -20.29 -5.12
N PHE A 126 5.79 -19.49 -5.65
CA PHE A 126 4.48 -19.26 -5.03
C PHE A 126 3.77 -20.56 -4.58
N PRO A 127 3.75 -21.66 -5.36
CA PRO A 127 3.13 -22.92 -4.92
C PRO A 127 3.68 -23.48 -3.60
N ARG A 128 4.97 -23.30 -3.33
CA ARG A 128 5.60 -23.78 -2.09
C ARG A 128 5.17 -22.94 -0.90
N TRP A 129 5.19 -21.62 -1.06
CA TRP A 129 4.74 -20.68 -0.04
C TRP A 129 3.24 -20.86 0.27
N ALA A 130 2.40 -20.96 -0.77
CA ALA A 130 0.95 -21.15 -0.64
C ALA A 130 0.54 -22.45 0.05
N ALA A 131 1.37 -23.51 -0.06
CA ALA A 131 1.10 -24.78 0.60
C ALA A 131 1.18 -24.68 2.14
N ILE A 132 2.01 -23.79 2.66
CA ILE A 132 2.28 -23.66 4.10
C ILE A 132 1.72 -22.36 4.71
N HIS A 133 1.23 -21.42 3.90
CA HIS A 133 0.63 -20.17 4.38
C HIS A 133 -0.87 -20.13 4.17
N ARG A 134 -1.58 -19.47 5.10
CA ARG A 134 -2.95 -19.02 4.89
C ARG A 134 -2.92 -17.67 4.18
N HIS A 135 -3.60 -17.57 3.04
CA HIS A 135 -3.62 -16.37 2.22
C HIS A 135 -4.99 -16.21 1.52
N PRO A 136 -5.34 -15.01 0.98
CA PRO A 136 -6.70 -14.69 0.55
C PRO A 136 -7.30 -15.61 -0.53
N PHE A 137 -6.49 -16.10 -1.47
CA PHE A 137 -6.93 -17.01 -2.53
C PHE A 137 -7.08 -18.45 -2.04
N GLY A 138 -6.29 -18.87 -1.05
CA GLY A 138 -6.35 -20.21 -0.45
C GLY A 138 -5.87 -21.37 -1.34
N GLU A 139 -5.53 -21.11 -2.61
CA GLU A 139 -5.08 -22.11 -3.59
C GLU A 139 -3.74 -21.74 -4.23
N ILE A 140 -3.11 -22.71 -4.89
CA ILE A 140 -1.86 -22.51 -5.62
C ILE A 140 -2.10 -21.69 -6.89
N ILE A 141 -1.23 -20.70 -7.13
CA ILE A 141 -1.13 -19.98 -8.40
C ILE A 141 0.16 -20.43 -9.10
N SER A 142 0.04 -21.10 -10.24
CA SER A 142 1.21 -21.49 -11.04
C SER A 142 1.81 -20.30 -11.77
N SER A 143 3.08 -20.37 -12.18
CA SER A 143 3.74 -19.30 -12.96
C SER A 143 2.96 -18.89 -14.21
N GLN A 144 2.33 -19.86 -14.88
CA GLN A 144 1.50 -19.62 -16.06
C GLN A 144 0.26 -18.81 -15.69
N ARG A 145 -0.46 -19.22 -14.64
CA ARG A 145 -1.64 -18.49 -14.14
C ARG A 145 -1.29 -17.11 -13.61
N SER A 146 -0.14 -16.93 -12.98
CA SER A 146 0.33 -15.59 -12.58
C SER A 146 0.55 -14.67 -13.79
N SER A 147 1.11 -15.21 -14.88
CA SER A 147 1.34 -14.44 -16.11
C SER A 147 0.02 -14.05 -16.80
N GLU A 148 -0.94 -14.97 -16.84
CA GLU A 148 -2.31 -14.72 -17.33
C GLU A 148 -3.04 -13.70 -16.47
N LEU A 149 -2.92 -13.82 -15.14
CA LEU A 149 -3.48 -12.85 -14.20
C LEU A 149 -2.92 -11.45 -14.46
N PHE A 150 -1.60 -11.29 -14.61
CA PHE A 150 -1.01 -9.99 -14.93
C PHE A 150 -1.51 -9.45 -16.26
N ALA A 151 -1.63 -10.30 -17.29
CA ALA A 151 -2.18 -9.88 -18.58
C ALA A 151 -3.67 -9.47 -18.50
N SER A 152 -4.43 -10.00 -17.54
CA SER A 152 -5.85 -9.66 -17.33
C SER A 152 -6.08 -8.30 -16.67
N ILE A 153 -5.06 -7.69 -16.06
CA ILE A 153 -5.18 -6.38 -15.39
C ILE A 153 -5.25 -5.29 -16.46
N THR A 154 -6.46 -4.76 -16.68
CA THR A 154 -6.72 -3.73 -17.68
C THR A 154 -6.34 -2.33 -17.20
N GLU A 155 -6.09 -1.42 -18.14
CA GLU A 155 -5.84 0.00 -17.83
C GLU A 155 -7.04 0.65 -17.14
N ASP A 156 -8.27 0.35 -17.60
CA ASP A 156 -9.50 0.88 -17.00
C ASP A 156 -9.65 0.49 -15.52
N ALA A 157 -9.39 -0.78 -15.18
CA ALA A 157 -9.44 -1.24 -13.80
C ALA A 157 -8.38 -0.56 -12.91
N LYS A 158 -7.16 -0.34 -13.43
CA LYS A 158 -6.12 0.42 -12.73
C LYS A 158 -6.53 1.89 -12.52
N GLN A 159 -7.05 2.56 -13.54
CA GLN A 159 -7.50 3.95 -13.43
C GLN A 159 -8.64 4.09 -12.43
N ARG A 160 -9.59 3.15 -12.42
CA ARG A 160 -10.65 3.09 -11.41
C ARG A 160 -10.07 2.90 -10.01
N PHE A 161 -9.09 2.00 -9.84
CA PHE A 161 -8.40 1.80 -8.56
C PHE A 161 -7.71 3.08 -8.07
N PHE A 162 -6.93 3.75 -8.94
CA PHE A 162 -6.28 5.01 -8.57
C PHE A 162 -7.29 6.08 -8.16
N LYS A 163 -8.41 6.21 -8.89
CA LYS A 163 -9.47 7.16 -8.56
C LYS A 163 -10.06 6.93 -7.16
N LEU A 164 -10.27 5.67 -6.76
CA LEU A 164 -10.78 5.33 -5.43
C LEU A 164 -9.74 5.63 -4.33
N GLN A 165 -8.51 5.16 -4.51
CA GLN A 165 -7.43 5.38 -3.55
C GLN A 165 -7.10 6.86 -3.35
N GLY A 166 -7.08 7.65 -4.43
CA GLY A 166 -6.84 9.09 -4.34
C GLY A 166 -7.95 9.83 -3.60
N LYS A 167 -9.23 9.54 -3.88
CA LYS A 167 -10.35 10.15 -3.15
C LYS A 167 -10.27 9.96 -1.64
N ARG A 168 -9.73 8.83 -1.17
CA ARG A 168 -9.65 8.50 0.26
C ARG A 168 -8.65 9.36 1.04
N ARG A 169 -7.71 10.02 0.36
CA ARG A 169 -6.43 10.42 0.98
C ARG A 169 -5.91 11.80 0.55
N ILE A 170 -6.39 12.36 -0.57
CA ILE A 170 -5.68 13.47 -1.23
C ILE A 170 -5.91 14.87 -0.61
N GLU A 171 -6.90 15.02 0.26
CA GLU A 171 -7.36 16.36 0.67
C GLU A 171 -6.41 17.09 1.65
N LYS A 172 -5.34 16.46 2.16
CA LYS A 172 -4.58 17.02 3.29
C LYS A 172 -3.06 17.16 3.13
N GLU A 173 -2.43 16.60 2.10
CA GLU A 173 -0.96 16.48 2.07
C GLU A 173 -0.26 16.99 0.79
N TYR A 174 1.05 17.25 0.92
CA TYR A 174 1.95 17.41 -0.23
C TYR A 174 2.21 16.07 -0.90
N LEU A 175 2.24 16.08 -2.22
CA LEU A 175 2.55 14.93 -3.05
C LEU A 175 3.95 15.05 -3.62
N ALA A 176 4.85 14.18 -3.18
CA ALA A 176 6.18 14.04 -3.74
C ALA A 176 6.08 13.33 -5.09
N TYR A 177 6.63 13.94 -6.14
CA TYR A 177 6.72 13.33 -7.46
C TYR A 177 8.18 13.20 -7.88
N ASP A 178 8.58 11.96 -8.17
CA ASP A 178 9.92 11.62 -8.60
C ASP A 178 9.89 10.45 -9.60
N SER A 179 11.01 10.19 -10.25
CA SER A 179 11.18 9.10 -11.20
C SER A 179 12.44 8.28 -10.92
N THR A 180 12.44 7.03 -11.37
CA THR A 180 13.63 6.17 -11.41
C THR A 180 13.75 5.50 -12.78
N SER A 181 14.97 5.10 -13.13
CA SER A 181 15.23 4.16 -14.23
C SER A 181 15.09 2.72 -13.74
N ILE A 182 14.57 1.85 -14.60
CA ILE A 182 14.57 0.40 -14.43
C ILE A 182 15.16 -0.21 -15.71
N SER A 183 16.35 -0.80 -15.59
CA SER A 183 17.06 -1.44 -16.69
C SER A 183 16.34 -2.71 -17.16
N SER A 184 16.36 -2.97 -18.47
CA SER A 184 15.83 -4.21 -19.04
C SER A 184 16.63 -4.67 -20.24
N TYR A 185 16.86 -5.99 -20.32
CA TYR A 185 17.44 -6.66 -21.49
C TYR A 185 16.40 -7.03 -22.55
N SER A 186 15.11 -6.77 -22.29
CA SER A 186 14.04 -7.18 -23.21
C SER A 186 14.11 -6.38 -24.51
N LYS A 187 14.20 -7.11 -25.63
CA LYS A 187 14.16 -6.54 -26.98
C LYS A 187 12.73 -6.37 -27.51
N CYS A 188 11.74 -6.96 -26.84
CA CYS A 188 10.34 -6.99 -27.28
C CYS A 188 9.51 -5.81 -26.76
N LEU A 189 9.97 -5.13 -25.71
CA LEU A 189 9.26 -4.01 -25.10
C LEU A 189 9.57 -2.71 -25.85
N ARG A 190 8.53 -2.01 -26.31
CA ARG A 190 8.67 -0.79 -27.13
C ARG A 190 9.16 0.39 -26.32
N GLN A 191 8.82 0.43 -25.03
CA GLN A 191 9.16 1.53 -24.12
C GLN A 191 10.57 1.39 -23.53
N VAL A 192 11.21 0.23 -23.66
CA VAL A 192 12.61 0.02 -23.29
C VAL A 192 13.51 0.73 -24.31
N ARG A 193 14.12 1.84 -23.88
CA ARG A 193 14.93 2.73 -24.73
C ARG A 193 16.13 3.24 -23.95
N TYR A 194 17.22 3.55 -24.64
CA TYR A 194 18.36 4.24 -24.03
C TYR A 194 17.97 5.66 -23.63
N GLY A 195 18.41 6.07 -22.46
CA GLY A 195 18.16 7.38 -21.88
C GLY A 195 19.21 7.70 -20.82
N ASN A 196 18.92 8.69 -19.97
CA ASN A 196 19.77 8.97 -18.82
C ASN A 196 19.47 7.95 -17.72
N ASN A 197 20.30 6.92 -17.59
CA ASN A 197 20.13 5.89 -16.56
C ASN A 197 20.55 6.44 -15.20
N LYS A 198 19.61 6.49 -14.25
CA LYS A 198 19.87 6.99 -12.89
C LYS A 198 20.84 6.09 -12.10
N ASP A 199 21.01 4.83 -12.51
CA ASP A 199 21.99 3.90 -11.93
C ASP A 199 23.33 3.91 -12.71
N HIS A 200 23.48 4.81 -13.70
CA HIS A 200 24.66 4.95 -14.57
C HIS A 200 25.04 3.66 -15.34
N GLU A 201 24.10 2.73 -15.50
CA GLU A 201 24.30 1.52 -16.31
C GLU A 201 24.16 1.82 -17.81
N PRO A 202 25.03 1.29 -18.68
CA PRO A 202 24.94 1.43 -20.13
C PRO A 202 23.89 0.48 -20.74
N LEU A 203 22.67 0.48 -20.19
CA LEU A 203 21.57 -0.39 -20.57
C LEU A 203 20.33 0.41 -20.96
N ALA A 204 19.51 -0.17 -21.85
CA ALA A 204 18.19 0.36 -22.14
C ALA A 204 17.27 0.22 -20.92
N GLN A 205 16.36 1.19 -20.74
CA GLN A 205 15.55 1.29 -19.53
C GLN A 205 14.10 1.65 -19.85
N ILE A 206 13.23 1.45 -18.86
CA ILE A 206 11.99 2.21 -18.71
C ILE A 206 12.18 3.22 -17.59
N ASN A 207 11.44 4.32 -17.64
CA ASN A 207 11.36 5.25 -16.51
C ASN A 207 10.06 4.96 -15.76
N LEU A 208 10.14 4.84 -14.44
CA LEU A 208 8.98 4.70 -13.57
C LEU A 208 8.87 5.96 -12.73
N SER A 209 7.72 6.62 -12.78
CA SER A 209 7.42 7.75 -11.92
C SER A 209 6.41 7.37 -10.85
N LEU A 210 6.58 7.92 -9.65
CA LEU A 210 5.73 7.65 -8.50
C LEU A 210 5.25 8.96 -7.88
N LEU A 211 4.02 8.92 -7.39
CA LEU A 211 3.41 9.98 -6.59
C LEU A 211 3.21 9.45 -5.17
N PHE A 212 3.76 10.14 -4.18
CA PHE A 212 3.75 9.75 -2.78
C PHE A 212 3.16 10.83 -1.91
N GLY A 213 2.37 10.44 -0.92
CA GLY A 213 1.91 11.35 0.11
C GLY A 213 3.00 11.56 1.15
N GLN A 214 3.27 12.81 1.46
CA GLN A 214 4.33 13.15 2.39
C GLN A 214 3.98 12.85 3.85
N GLU A 215 2.70 13.00 4.23
CA GLU A 215 2.21 12.72 5.59
C GLU A 215 1.82 11.25 5.74
N SER A 216 1.07 10.75 4.76
CA SER A 216 0.60 9.37 4.75
C SER A 216 1.76 8.40 4.51
N ARG A 217 2.86 8.86 3.88
CA ARG A 217 4.03 8.06 3.45
C ARG A 217 3.68 6.93 2.49
N LEU A 218 2.49 6.95 1.88
CA LEU A 218 2.02 5.90 0.99
C LEU A 218 2.14 6.31 -0.48
N PRO A 219 2.39 5.37 -1.40
CA PRO A 219 2.29 5.61 -2.82
C PRO A 219 0.82 5.71 -3.27
N PHE A 220 0.56 6.61 -4.21
CA PHE A 220 -0.78 6.96 -4.70
C PHE A 220 -1.03 6.57 -6.14
N TYR A 221 0.00 6.79 -6.95
CA TYR A 221 -0.09 6.67 -8.38
C TYR A 221 1.31 6.37 -8.91
N TYR A 222 1.35 5.60 -9.98
CA TYR A 222 2.58 5.38 -10.73
C TYR A 222 2.32 5.55 -12.21
N ARG A 223 3.37 5.89 -12.94
CA ARG A 223 3.32 5.92 -14.40
C ARG A 223 4.59 5.39 -15.01
N LYS A 224 4.42 4.40 -15.88
CA LYS A 224 5.45 3.82 -16.75
C LYS A 224 5.69 4.74 -17.95
N LEU A 225 6.95 5.03 -18.22
CA LEU A 225 7.41 5.94 -19.26
C LEU A 225 8.50 5.25 -20.09
N ALA A 226 8.63 5.65 -21.36
CA ALA A 226 9.75 5.20 -22.17
C ALA A 226 11.08 5.76 -21.63
N GLY A 227 12.16 4.97 -21.68
CA GLY A 227 13.43 5.32 -21.03
C GLY A 227 14.09 6.61 -21.52
N ASN A 228 13.79 7.02 -22.75
CA ASN A 228 14.32 8.23 -23.37
C ASN A 228 13.51 9.51 -23.06
N ILE A 229 12.44 9.43 -22.26
CA ILE A 229 11.64 10.60 -21.90
C ILE A 229 12.31 11.30 -20.71
N PRO A 230 12.74 12.57 -20.85
CA PRO A 230 13.35 13.32 -19.77
C PRO A 230 12.29 13.78 -18.74
N ASP A 231 12.68 13.79 -17.47
CA ASP A 231 11.82 14.11 -16.32
C ASP A 231 11.06 15.44 -16.50
N VAL A 232 11.74 16.49 -16.98
CA VAL A 232 11.16 17.81 -17.23
C VAL A 232 9.92 17.79 -18.16
N LYS A 233 9.80 16.80 -19.05
CA LYS A 233 8.66 16.67 -19.98
C LYS A 233 7.47 15.89 -19.39
N THR A 234 7.64 15.26 -18.22
CA THR A 234 6.65 14.33 -17.67
C THR A 234 5.55 15.04 -16.87
N LEU A 235 5.87 16.18 -16.24
CA LEU A 235 5.00 16.88 -15.30
C LEU A 235 3.65 17.24 -15.91
N ARG A 236 3.60 17.87 -17.09
CA ARG A 236 2.33 18.33 -17.69
C ARG A 236 1.31 17.21 -17.86
N LYS A 237 1.76 16.03 -18.26
CA LYS A 237 0.88 14.86 -18.42
C LYS A 237 0.48 14.28 -17.07
N LEU A 238 1.38 14.22 -16.08
CA LEU A 238 1.01 13.88 -14.71
C LEU A 238 -0.10 14.80 -14.21
N LEU A 239 0.04 16.11 -14.35
CA LEU A 239 -0.96 17.08 -13.92
C LEU A 239 -2.32 16.87 -14.61
N ALA A 240 -2.31 16.55 -15.91
CA ALA A 240 -3.53 16.21 -16.64
C ALA A 240 -4.17 14.90 -16.14
N ASP A 241 -3.37 13.89 -15.84
CA ASP A 241 -3.83 12.61 -15.28
C ASP A 241 -4.43 12.83 -13.89
N MET A 242 -3.79 13.64 -13.05
CA MET A 242 -4.28 14.01 -11.73
C MET A 242 -5.63 14.73 -11.80
N ASN A 243 -5.78 15.72 -12.68
CA ASN A 243 -7.07 16.38 -12.90
C ASN A 243 -8.16 15.38 -13.36
N THR A 244 -7.82 14.45 -14.24
CA THR A 244 -8.75 13.41 -14.72
C THR A 244 -9.20 12.47 -13.61
N LEU A 245 -8.31 12.18 -12.67
CA LEU A 245 -8.62 11.37 -11.48
C LEU A 245 -9.41 12.15 -10.41
N GLY A 246 -9.58 13.46 -10.58
CA GLY A 246 -10.33 14.34 -9.69
C GLY A 246 -9.48 15.01 -8.60
N TYR A 247 -8.19 15.21 -8.85
CA TYR A 247 -7.21 15.74 -7.90
C TYR A 247 -6.97 17.25 -8.06
N GLU A 248 -8.03 18.06 -7.99
CA GLU A 248 -8.00 19.46 -8.44
C GLU A 248 -7.27 20.45 -7.50
N LYS A 249 -6.78 20.01 -6.34
CA LYS A 249 -6.17 20.89 -5.30
C LYS A 249 -4.92 20.33 -4.64
N THR A 250 -4.13 19.54 -5.36
CA THR A 250 -2.92 18.93 -4.80
C THR A 250 -1.78 19.91 -4.68
N LYS A 251 -0.99 19.74 -3.61
CA LYS A 251 0.32 20.40 -3.48
C LYS A 251 1.40 19.43 -3.94
N VAL A 252 2.45 19.90 -4.62
CA VAL A 252 3.50 19.02 -5.15
C VAL A 252 4.90 19.41 -4.69
N VAL A 253 5.72 18.40 -4.38
CA VAL A 253 7.16 18.55 -4.13
C VAL A 253 7.91 17.90 -5.28
N LEU A 254 8.80 18.66 -5.91
CA LEU A 254 9.48 18.28 -7.15
C LEU A 254 10.99 18.46 -7.02
N ASP A 255 11.77 17.51 -7.56
CA ASP A 255 13.23 17.69 -7.67
C ASP A 255 13.60 18.75 -8.73
N ARG A 256 14.84 19.22 -8.66
CA ARG A 256 15.45 20.17 -9.58
C ARG A 256 15.39 19.75 -11.05
N GLY A 257 15.37 18.44 -11.33
CA GLY A 257 15.20 17.91 -12.69
C GLY A 257 13.89 18.29 -13.37
N PHE A 258 12.86 18.69 -12.60
CA PHE A 258 11.57 19.14 -13.13
C PHE A 258 11.51 20.66 -13.36
N PHE A 259 12.54 21.41 -12.95
CA PHE A 259 12.53 22.86 -13.05
C PHE A 259 12.61 23.33 -14.50
N SER A 260 11.59 24.03 -14.96
CA SER A 260 11.62 24.79 -16.22
C SER A 260 10.55 25.88 -16.18
N ALA A 261 10.77 26.97 -16.93
CA ALA A 261 9.78 28.05 -16.99
C ALA A 261 8.40 27.56 -17.46
N ALA A 262 8.37 26.62 -18.41
CA ALA A 262 7.14 25.99 -18.88
C ALA A 262 6.41 25.21 -17.77
N ASN A 263 7.15 24.48 -16.94
CA ASN A 263 6.56 23.71 -15.83
C ASN A 263 6.06 24.63 -14.70
N ILE A 264 6.82 25.66 -14.35
CA ILE A 264 6.39 26.67 -13.36
C ILE A 264 5.12 27.38 -13.84
N ASN A 265 5.07 27.78 -15.11
CA ASN A 265 3.87 28.41 -15.69
C ASN A 265 2.68 27.45 -15.72
N GLU A 266 2.89 26.15 -15.99
CA GLU A 266 1.79 25.18 -15.94
C GLU A 266 1.26 24.99 -14.51
N LEU A 267 2.14 24.90 -13.50
CA LEU A 267 1.74 24.79 -12.10
C LEU A 267 0.89 25.99 -11.67
N TYR A 268 1.27 27.21 -12.07
CA TYR A 268 0.47 28.42 -11.85
C TYR A 268 -0.85 28.41 -12.61
N ARG A 269 -0.84 27.98 -13.87
CA ARG A 269 -2.05 27.88 -14.71
C ARG A 269 -3.10 26.98 -14.05
N GLN A 270 -2.67 25.87 -13.47
CA GLN A 270 -3.53 24.92 -12.75
C GLN A 270 -3.77 25.30 -11.28
N ARG A 271 -3.28 26.46 -10.84
CA ARG A 271 -3.43 26.97 -9.46
C ARG A 271 -2.86 26.03 -8.39
N MET A 272 -1.85 25.24 -8.74
CA MET A 272 -1.22 24.28 -7.84
C MET A 272 -0.24 24.95 -6.88
N LYS A 273 -0.19 24.45 -5.65
CA LYS A 273 0.88 24.81 -4.70
C LYS A 273 2.07 23.91 -4.91
N PHE A 274 3.27 24.45 -4.83
CA PHE A 274 4.46 23.64 -5.06
C PHE A 274 5.68 24.09 -4.28
N LEU A 275 6.61 23.14 -4.17
CA LEU A 275 7.97 23.31 -3.73
C LEU A 275 8.87 22.57 -4.72
N ILE A 276 9.87 23.24 -5.27
CA ILE A 276 10.75 22.66 -6.29
C ILE A 276 12.22 22.99 -6.04
N GLY A 277 13.10 22.01 -6.27
CA GLY A 277 14.54 22.25 -6.28
C GLY A 277 14.94 23.21 -7.40
N ALA A 278 15.88 24.12 -7.13
CA ALA A 278 16.34 25.10 -8.12
C ALA A 278 17.85 24.99 -8.34
N THR A 279 18.31 25.28 -9.56
CA THR A 279 19.75 25.31 -9.86
C THR A 279 20.32 26.68 -9.54
N LEU A 280 21.45 26.73 -8.86
CA LEU A 280 22.11 27.99 -8.48
C LEU A 280 22.55 28.84 -9.67
N SER A 281 22.85 28.21 -10.82
CA SER A 281 23.26 28.91 -12.04
C SER A 281 22.11 29.62 -12.77
N LEU A 282 20.85 29.44 -12.34
CA LEU A 282 19.74 30.21 -12.88
C LEU A 282 19.94 31.67 -12.49
N ASN A 283 19.89 32.60 -13.45
CA ASN A 283 20.09 34.04 -13.18
C ASN A 283 19.21 34.53 -12.02
N LEU A 284 17.93 34.11 -12.00
CA LEU A 284 17.00 34.42 -10.91
C LEU A 284 17.53 34.01 -9.52
N VAL A 285 18.10 32.80 -9.40
CA VAL A 285 18.66 32.29 -8.14
C VAL A 285 19.99 32.96 -7.84
N LYS A 286 20.89 33.03 -8.84
CA LYS A 286 22.23 33.60 -8.71
C LYS A 286 22.19 35.04 -8.19
N THR A 287 21.40 35.91 -8.83
CA THR A 287 21.29 37.33 -8.43
C THR A 287 20.87 37.49 -6.97
N HIS A 288 19.93 36.67 -6.50
CA HIS A 288 19.47 36.73 -5.11
C HIS A 288 20.48 36.08 -4.15
N LEU A 289 21.09 34.95 -4.53
CA LEU A 289 22.15 34.30 -3.75
C LEU A 289 23.32 35.22 -3.50
N ASP A 290 23.83 35.89 -4.53
CA ASP A 290 24.98 36.80 -4.43
C ASP A 290 24.67 37.98 -3.49
N SER A 291 23.41 38.40 -3.36
CA SER A 291 23.00 39.47 -2.44
C SER A 291 23.04 39.08 -0.95
N VAL A 292 22.95 37.77 -0.64
CA VAL A 292 22.90 37.25 0.73
C VAL A 292 24.10 36.41 1.13
N ARG A 293 24.93 35.96 0.17
CA ARG A 293 26.02 35.00 0.35
C ARG A 293 26.90 35.30 1.57
N ASP A 294 27.41 36.53 1.66
CA ASP A 294 28.33 36.93 2.73
C ASP A 294 27.63 37.27 4.05
N LYS A 295 26.31 37.44 4.02
CA LYS A 295 25.50 37.87 5.17
C LYS A 295 24.74 36.73 5.83
N MET A 296 24.56 35.62 5.12
CA MET A 296 23.69 34.52 5.52
C MET A 296 24.33 33.61 6.58
N ARG A 297 25.67 33.53 6.62
CA ARG A 297 26.41 32.61 7.50
C ARG A 297 26.57 33.18 8.92
N VAL A 298 25.45 33.54 9.54
CA VAL A 298 25.38 34.09 10.91
C VAL A 298 24.30 33.38 11.73
N TRP A 299 24.42 33.45 13.06
CA TRP A 299 23.57 32.70 14.00
C TRP A 299 22.05 32.82 13.76
N PRO A 300 21.48 34.01 13.45
CA PRO A 300 20.03 34.12 13.18
C PRO A 300 19.50 33.27 12.03
N TYR A 301 20.34 32.88 11.08
CA TYR A 301 19.96 32.01 9.97
C TYR A 301 20.28 30.54 10.22
N TYR A 302 20.97 30.21 11.31
CA TYR A 302 21.41 28.85 11.59
C TYR A 302 20.28 28.02 12.21
N ASN A 303 20.04 26.84 11.64
CA ASN A 303 19.12 25.85 12.18
C ASN A 303 19.91 24.66 12.72
N GLN A 304 19.84 24.44 14.04
CA GLN A 304 20.57 23.36 14.72
C GLN A 304 20.10 21.96 14.30
N ALA A 305 18.80 21.76 14.09
CA ALA A 305 18.23 20.45 13.80
C ALA A 305 18.72 19.89 12.45
N TYR A 306 18.94 20.77 11.47
CA TYR A 306 19.44 20.41 10.15
C TYR A 306 20.89 20.80 9.89
N GLN A 307 21.52 21.48 10.85
CA GLN A 307 22.89 22.00 10.79
C GLN A 307 23.17 22.82 9.51
N VAL A 308 22.18 23.58 9.06
CA VAL A 308 22.27 24.45 7.88
C VAL A 308 21.97 25.89 8.23
N TYR A 309 22.53 26.81 7.44
CA TYR A 309 22.05 28.19 7.41
C TYR A 309 20.92 28.26 6.37
N ALA A 310 19.83 28.93 6.70
CA ALA A 310 18.63 28.99 5.89
C ALA A 310 18.06 30.40 5.84
N CYS A 311 17.69 30.89 4.66
CA CYS A 311 17.05 32.17 4.48
C CYS A 311 15.98 32.09 3.39
N CYS A 312 14.99 32.98 3.47
CA CYS A 312 13.91 33.08 2.49
C CYS A 312 13.85 34.50 1.94
N LEU A 313 13.77 34.62 0.61
CA LEU A 313 13.64 35.87 -0.10
C LEU A 313 12.33 35.85 -0.90
N PRO A 314 11.45 36.85 -0.76
CA PRO A 314 10.33 37.02 -1.67
C PRO A 314 10.88 37.42 -3.05
N ILE A 315 10.42 36.73 -4.09
CA ILE A 315 10.82 37.00 -5.47
C ILE A 315 9.59 37.11 -6.37
N THR A 316 9.77 37.76 -7.52
CA THR A 316 8.75 37.86 -8.57
C THR A 316 9.11 36.92 -9.72
N TRP A 317 8.11 36.22 -10.24
CA TRP A 317 8.21 35.33 -11.39
C TRP A 317 7.44 35.92 -12.58
N ASP A 318 8.15 36.04 -13.71
CA ASP A 318 7.59 36.51 -14.98
C ASP A 318 6.74 35.42 -15.62
N TYR A 319 5.45 35.42 -15.27
CA TYR A 319 4.50 34.44 -15.76
C TYR A 319 4.09 34.72 -17.20
N VAL A 320 4.16 33.68 -18.03
CA VAL A 320 3.75 33.74 -19.44
C VAL A 320 2.82 32.59 -19.76
N GLN A 321 1.66 32.90 -20.34
CA GLN A 321 0.69 31.90 -20.78
C GLN A 321 0.16 32.24 -22.18
N GLU A 322 0.42 31.34 -23.13
CA GLU A 322 -0.22 31.38 -24.43
C GLU A 322 -1.70 31.00 -24.33
N ARG A 323 -2.55 31.79 -24.99
CA ARG A 323 -4.00 31.57 -25.07
C ARG A 323 -4.41 31.47 -26.54
N PRO A 324 -4.24 30.30 -27.18
CA PRO A 324 -4.55 30.12 -28.61
C PRO A 324 -5.98 30.54 -28.98
N TYR A 325 -6.94 30.31 -28.08
CA TYR A 325 -8.34 30.69 -28.24
C TYR A 325 -8.58 32.22 -28.29
N LYS A 326 -7.71 33.00 -27.65
CA LYS A 326 -7.69 34.48 -27.70
C LYS A 326 -6.65 35.04 -28.67
N LYS A 327 -5.80 34.17 -29.25
CA LYS A 327 -4.66 34.52 -30.10
C LYS A 327 -3.72 35.55 -29.45
N ASP A 328 -3.52 35.46 -28.14
CA ASP A 328 -2.64 36.36 -27.40
C ASP A 328 -1.81 35.61 -26.35
N THR A 329 -0.89 36.38 -25.72
CA THR A 329 -0.02 35.90 -24.66
C THR A 329 -0.26 36.72 -23.41
N LEU A 330 -0.79 36.07 -22.37
CA LEU A 330 -0.91 36.68 -21.04
C LEU A 330 0.48 36.76 -20.41
N LYS A 331 0.89 37.98 -20.05
CA LYS A 331 2.04 38.24 -19.19
C LYS A 331 1.54 38.76 -17.85
N ALA A 332 2.07 38.24 -16.75
CA ALA A 332 1.74 38.69 -15.41
C ALA A 332 2.92 38.46 -14.47
N GLU A 333 2.93 39.16 -13.34
CA GLU A 333 3.87 38.88 -12.26
C GLU A 333 3.23 37.94 -11.25
N ARG A 334 3.98 36.94 -10.80
CA ARG A 334 3.55 35.98 -9.76
C ARG A 334 4.56 35.97 -8.62
N ARG A 335 4.08 36.07 -7.38
CA ARG A 335 4.95 36.02 -6.20
C ARG A 335 5.41 34.59 -5.92
N MET A 336 6.70 34.44 -5.63
CA MET A 336 7.33 33.21 -5.14
C MET A 336 8.22 33.50 -3.94
N TYR A 337 8.69 32.42 -3.33
CA TYR A 337 9.66 32.42 -2.24
C TYR A 337 10.86 31.61 -2.68
N LEU A 338 12.03 32.24 -2.66
CA LEU A 338 13.31 31.60 -2.88
C LEU A 338 13.91 31.28 -1.52
N HIS A 339 14.02 30.00 -1.22
CA HIS A 339 14.72 29.51 -0.04
C HIS A 339 16.15 29.16 -0.43
N ILE A 340 17.11 29.77 0.24
CA ILE A 340 18.54 29.53 0.05
C ILE A 340 19.07 28.85 1.29
N TYR A 341 19.97 27.90 1.09
CA TYR A 341 20.59 27.13 2.16
C TYR A 341 22.10 27.08 1.98
N PHE A 342 22.83 27.03 3.09
CA PHE A 342 24.24 26.67 3.13
C PHE A 342 24.46 25.55 4.13
N SER A 343 24.98 24.42 3.67
CA SER A 343 25.41 23.29 4.50
C SER A 343 26.95 23.26 4.58
N PRO A 344 27.55 23.47 5.77
CA PRO A 344 28.99 23.37 5.95
C PRO A 344 29.55 21.97 5.63
N GLU A 345 28.81 20.92 5.99
CA GLU A 345 29.19 19.53 5.70
C GLU A 345 29.24 19.29 4.18
N ARG A 346 28.17 19.68 3.47
CA ARG A 346 28.11 19.56 2.02
C ARG A 346 29.20 20.39 1.34
N ALA A 347 29.56 21.56 1.88
CA ALA A 347 30.65 22.36 1.32
C ALA A 347 31.99 21.61 1.37
N LEU A 348 32.27 20.91 2.48
CA LEU A 348 33.46 20.07 2.62
C LEU A 348 33.42 18.86 1.67
N GLU A 349 32.26 18.22 1.51
CA GLU A 349 32.07 17.12 0.57
C GLU A 349 32.29 17.58 -0.89
N ASP A 350 31.68 18.70 -1.28
CA ASP A 350 31.83 19.31 -2.60
C ASP A 350 33.32 19.62 -2.88
N GLU A 351 34.04 20.17 -1.89
CA GLU A 351 35.47 20.45 -1.99
C GLU A 351 36.31 19.19 -2.17
N LYS A 352 36.11 18.17 -1.33
CA LYS A 352 36.82 16.88 -1.45
C LYS A 352 36.55 16.24 -2.80
N ALA A 353 35.29 16.17 -3.23
CA ALA A 353 34.89 15.56 -4.49
C ALA A 353 35.50 16.29 -5.70
N PHE A 354 35.52 17.63 -5.67
CA PHE A 354 36.15 18.42 -6.71
C PHE A 354 37.66 18.23 -6.74
N ASN A 355 38.34 18.32 -5.60
CA ASN A 355 39.79 18.15 -5.52
C ASN A 355 40.22 16.76 -6.02
N ASN A 356 39.52 15.70 -5.61
CA ASN A 356 39.76 14.34 -6.09
C ASN A 356 39.60 14.25 -7.62
N ARG A 357 38.54 14.86 -8.17
CA ARG A 357 38.32 14.89 -9.62
C ARG A 357 39.43 15.66 -10.35
N MET A 358 39.80 16.84 -9.86
CA MET A 358 40.85 17.66 -10.45
C MET A 358 42.21 16.95 -10.42
N ALA A 359 42.50 16.20 -9.35
CA ALA A 359 43.71 15.38 -9.25
C ALA A 359 43.76 14.31 -10.36
N VAL A 360 42.65 13.59 -10.60
CA VAL A 360 42.55 12.61 -11.69
C VAL A 360 42.78 13.28 -13.05
N LEU A 361 42.10 14.40 -13.33
CA LEU A 361 42.25 15.11 -14.61
C LEU A 361 43.69 15.61 -14.81
N GLN A 362 44.32 16.12 -13.77
CA GLN A 362 45.71 16.59 -13.83
C GLN A 362 46.66 15.43 -14.09
N GLU A 363 46.47 14.29 -13.44
CA GLU A 363 47.27 13.09 -13.64
C GLU A 363 47.15 12.55 -15.08
N GLU A 364 45.93 12.48 -15.62
CA GLU A 364 45.66 12.12 -17.02
C GLU A 364 46.42 13.04 -17.99
N LEU A 365 46.38 14.36 -17.76
CA LEU A 365 47.08 15.33 -18.59
C LEU A 365 48.60 15.16 -18.51
N VAL A 366 49.15 14.98 -17.31
CA VAL A 366 50.59 14.78 -17.07
C VAL A 366 51.09 13.49 -17.71
N LYS A 367 50.36 12.37 -17.54
CA LYS A 367 50.68 11.07 -18.14
C LYS A 367 50.40 11.00 -19.65
N GLY A 368 49.72 11.99 -20.21
CA GLY A 368 49.31 12.00 -21.62
C GLY A 368 48.14 11.07 -21.95
N GLN A 369 47.42 10.58 -20.94
CA GLN A 369 46.29 9.66 -21.05
C GLN A 369 44.97 10.44 -21.12
N ARG A 370 44.79 11.26 -22.16
CA ARG A 370 43.58 12.09 -22.30
C ARG A 370 42.36 11.23 -22.60
N HIS A 371 41.24 11.55 -21.95
CA HIS A 371 39.95 10.94 -22.23
C HIS A 371 39.03 11.91 -22.99
N PRO A 372 38.36 11.47 -24.09
CA PRO A 372 37.47 12.34 -24.86
C PRO A 372 36.39 13.05 -24.02
N ASP A 373 35.83 12.36 -23.03
CA ASP A 373 34.78 12.92 -22.15
C ASP A 373 35.29 14.01 -21.19
N HIS A 374 36.61 14.10 -20.99
CA HIS A 374 37.24 15.03 -20.04
C HIS A 374 37.76 16.31 -20.72
N GLU A 375 37.77 16.38 -22.05
CA GLU A 375 38.36 17.48 -22.82
C GLU A 375 37.88 18.87 -22.39
N LYS A 376 36.56 19.05 -22.26
CA LYS A 376 35.97 20.32 -21.79
C LYS A 376 36.42 20.69 -20.38
N GLN A 377 36.68 19.71 -19.52
CA GLN A 377 37.13 19.96 -18.15
C GLN A 377 38.61 20.32 -18.14
N TYR A 378 39.43 19.66 -18.97
CA TYR A 378 40.84 20.03 -19.13
C TYR A 378 40.97 21.50 -19.56
N GLU A 379 40.27 21.89 -20.63
CA GLU A 379 40.30 23.27 -21.15
C GLU A 379 39.85 24.29 -20.12
N LYS A 380 38.83 23.95 -19.32
CA LYS A 380 38.27 24.84 -18.31
C LYS A 380 39.19 25.06 -17.12
N PHE A 381 39.86 24.01 -16.63
CA PHE A 381 40.56 24.05 -15.34
C PHE A 381 42.08 24.10 -15.45
N PHE A 382 42.67 23.75 -16.59
CA PHE A 382 44.12 23.62 -16.72
C PHE A 382 44.67 24.32 -17.98
N ASP A 383 45.88 24.86 -17.85
CA ASP A 383 46.74 25.24 -18.96
C ASP A 383 47.82 24.18 -19.14
N VAL A 384 47.93 23.65 -20.36
CA VAL A 384 48.90 22.60 -20.71
C VAL A 384 49.94 23.19 -21.64
N ARG A 385 51.21 23.20 -21.23
CA ARG A 385 52.34 23.63 -22.06
C ARG A 385 53.29 22.47 -22.27
N THR A 386 53.56 22.14 -23.53
CA THR A 386 54.56 21.13 -23.88
C THR A 386 55.85 21.82 -24.28
N THR A 387 56.97 21.43 -23.67
CA THR A 387 58.30 21.92 -24.05
C THR A 387 59.19 20.76 -24.49
N PRO A 388 60.05 20.94 -25.51
CA PRO A 388 60.90 19.85 -26.03
C PRO A 388 61.84 19.23 -24.99
N VAL A 389 62.25 20.01 -23.98
CA VAL A 389 63.31 19.63 -23.02
C VAL A 389 62.76 19.25 -21.63
N ARG A 390 61.67 19.87 -21.18
CA ARG A 390 61.13 19.67 -19.81
C ARG A 390 59.83 18.87 -19.75
N GLY A 391 59.41 18.29 -20.87
CA GLY A 391 58.16 17.54 -20.97
C GLY A 391 56.91 18.43 -20.90
N LYS A 392 55.80 17.83 -20.48
CA LYS A 392 54.49 18.48 -20.40
C LYS A 392 54.26 19.09 -19.00
N LYS A 393 54.05 20.40 -18.95
CA LYS A 393 53.70 21.14 -17.73
C LYS A 393 52.20 21.43 -17.72
N VAL A 394 51.53 21.05 -16.63
CA VAL A 394 50.10 21.30 -16.42
C VAL A 394 49.97 22.26 -15.23
N THR A 395 49.29 23.39 -15.44
CA THR A 395 49.06 24.42 -14.41
C THR A 395 47.57 24.67 -14.23
N ALA A 396 47.10 24.74 -12.99
CA ALA A 396 45.69 25.04 -12.69
C ALA A 396 45.36 26.51 -12.99
N LYS A 397 44.15 26.74 -13.50
CA LYS A 397 43.56 28.07 -13.70
C LYS A 397 42.87 28.52 -12.43
N GLU A 398 43.57 29.30 -11.60
CA GLU A 398 43.10 29.67 -10.26
C GLU A 398 41.70 30.30 -10.25
N ASP A 399 41.41 31.22 -11.17
CA ASP A 399 40.09 31.87 -11.26
C ASP A 399 38.96 30.86 -11.52
N ALA A 400 39.21 29.84 -12.34
CA ALA A 400 38.23 28.79 -12.62
C ALA A 400 37.98 27.89 -11.40
N PHE A 401 39.01 27.67 -10.57
CA PHE A 401 38.88 26.96 -9.30
C PHE A 401 38.09 27.79 -8.29
N VAL A 402 38.42 29.08 -8.13
CA VAL A 402 37.68 30.00 -7.23
C VAL A 402 36.20 30.05 -7.62
N GLN A 403 35.89 30.21 -8.91
CA GLN A 403 34.51 30.22 -9.39
C GLN A 403 33.79 28.89 -9.15
N ALA A 404 34.48 27.75 -9.25
CA ALA A 404 33.89 26.45 -8.96
C ALA A 404 33.56 26.30 -7.46
N LYS A 405 34.43 26.81 -6.58
CA LYS A 405 34.30 26.76 -5.12
C LYS A 405 33.21 27.67 -4.56
N GLU A 406 32.89 28.75 -5.27
CA GLU A 406 31.95 29.78 -4.82
C GLU A 406 30.61 29.20 -4.34
N ASN A 407 30.10 28.17 -5.01
CA ASN A 407 28.78 27.59 -4.75
C ASN A 407 28.79 26.34 -3.86
N TYR A 408 29.93 25.97 -3.27
CA TYR A 408 30.00 24.79 -2.40
C TYR A 408 29.10 24.91 -1.19
N GLY A 409 28.39 23.82 -0.88
CA GLY A 409 27.44 23.75 0.23
C GLY A 409 26.14 24.53 0.02
N TYR A 410 26.05 25.38 -1.01
CA TYR A 410 24.84 26.11 -1.32
C TYR A 410 23.83 25.25 -2.09
N PHE A 411 22.55 25.45 -1.80
CA PHE A 411 21.45 24.93 -2.61
C PHE A 411 20.21 25.79 -2.43
N ALA A 412 19.25 25.68 -3.37
CA ALA A 412 18.07 26.52 -3.38
C ALA A 412 16.79 25.72 -3.66
N LEU A 413 15.70 26.14 -3.02
CA LEU A 413 14.34 25.67 -3.27
C LEU A 413 13.45 26.87 -3.61
N ILE A 414 12.42 26.64 -4.41
CA ILE A 414 11.44 27.66 -4.80
C ILE A 414 10.04 27.17 -4.43
N SER A 415 9.27 28.01 -3.73
CA SER A 415 7.87 27.75 -3.41
C SER A 415 6.96 28.91 -3.82
N ASN A 416 5.67 28.63 -4.03
CA ASN A 416 4.63 29.66 -4.18
C ASN A 416 3.69 29.76 -2.96
N GLU A 417 4.02 29.08 -1.85
CA GLU A 417 3.20 29.05 -0.64
C GLU A 417 4.03 29.07 0.64
N VAL A 418 5.00 28.17 0.75
CA VAL A 418 5.82 27.99 1.95
C VAL A 418 6.76 29.18 2.08
N LYS A 419 6.74 29.82 3.25
CA LYS A 419 7.58 31.01 3.55
C LYS A 419 8.73 30.66 4.48
N ASP A 420 8.47 29.76 5.43
CA ASP A 420 9.48 29.36 6.38
C ASP A 420 10.51 28.44 5.67
N PRO A 421 11.80 28.78 5.68
CA PRO A 421 12.80 27.99 4.99
C PRO A 421 13.08 26.66 5.71
N VAL A 422 12.84 26.54 7.02
CA VAL A 422 13.03 25.26 7.71
C VAL A 422 11.91 24.29 7.33
N GLU A 423 10.66 24.75 7.33
CA GLU A 423 9.49 24.01 6.86
C GLU A 423 9.68 23.57 5.39
N ALA A 424 10.11 24.49 4.51
CA ALA A 424 10.38 24.15 3.12
C ALA A 424 11.46 23.05 3.00
N LEU A 425 12.54 23.13 3.79
CA LEU A 425 13.58 22.11 3.79
C LEU A 425 13.06 20.76 4.29
N GLU A 426 12.24 20.74 5.33
CA GLU A 426 11.59 19.54 5.86
C GLU A 426 10.70 18.87 4.82
N LEU A 427 9.82 19.66 4.18
CA LEU A 427 8.95 19.18 3.11
C LEU A 427 9.77 18.58 1.97
N TYR A 428 10.86 19.25 1.57
CA TYR A 428 11.74 18.78 0.51
C TYR A 428 12.48 17.49 0.89
N ARG A 429 13.04 17.41 2.10
CA ARG A 429 13.79 16.23 2.57
C ARG A 429 12.89 15.02 2.75
N ASN A 430 11.61 15.20 3.10
CA ASN A 430 10.66 14.10 3.17
C ASN A 430 10.41 13.41 1.81
N LYS A 431 10.81 14.02 0.68
CA LYS A 431 10.86 13.36 -0.64
C LYS A 431 11.79 12.12 -0.64
N ASP A 432 12.78 12.04 0.24
CA ASP A 432 13.68 10.85 0.40
C ASP A 432 12.90 9.54 0.60
N MET A 433 11.65 9.61 1.09
CA MET A 433 10.77 8.45 1.16
C MET A 433 10.49 7.82 -0.21
N VAL A 434 10.44 8.62 -1.28
CA VAL A 434 10.26 8.13 -2.64
C VAL A 434 11.49 7.38 -3.13
N GLU A 435 12.69 7.84 -2.76
CA GLU A 435 13.96 7.15 -3.09
C GLU A 435 14.01 5.78 -2.40
N LYS A 436 13.70 5.73 -1.10
CA LYS A 436 13.54 4.45 -0.36
C LYS A 436 12.44 3.56 -0.94
N ALA A 437 11.38 4.13 -1.47
CA ALA A 437 10.34 3.37 -2.13
C ALA A 437 10.82 2.77 -3.47
N PHE A 438 11.63 3.51 -4.23
CA PHE A 438 12.27 2.97 -5.44
C PHE A 438 13.27 1.86 -5.10
N GLU A 439 14.04 1.99 -4.03
CA GLU A 439 14.91 0.92 -3.53
C GLU A 439 14.09 -0.33 -3.17
N ASN A 440 12.99 -0.19 -2.43
CA ASN A 440 12.10 -1.31 -2.13
C ASN A 440 11.53 -1.96 -3.40
N LEU A 441 11.11 -1.16 -4.39
CA LEU A 441 10.67 -1.70 -5.69
C LEU A 441 11.79 -2.48 -6.39
N LYS A 442 13.00 -1.91 -6.45
CA LYS A 442 14.14 -2.50 -7.16
C LYS A 442 14.62 -3.78 -6.46
N ASP A 443 14.93 -3.69 -5.18
CA ASP A 443 15.61 -4.71 -4.40
C ASP A 443 14.64 -5.72 -3.78
N ARG A 444 13.74 -5.25 -2.92
CA ARG A 444 12.86 -6.12 -2.13
C ARG A 444 11.74 -6.72 -2.97
N LEU A 445 11.25 -5.98 -3.95
CA LEU A 445 10.21 -6.45 -4.86
C LEU A 445 10.78 -6.99 -6.18
N ASN A 446 12.10 -7.11 -6.28
CA ASN A 446 12.81 -7.73 -7.41
C ASN A 446 12.38 -7.15 -8.78
N LEU A 447 12.34 -5.82 -8.87
CA LEU A 447 12.00 -5.09 -10.10
C LEU A 447 13.23 -4.53 -10.83
N ARG A 448 14.46 -4.70 -10.31
CA ARG A 448 15.69 -4.20 -10.97
C ARG A 448 15.81 -4.60 -12.44
N ARG A 449 15.39 -5.83 -12.77
CA ARG A 449 15.55 -6.41 -14.10
C ARG A 449 14.28 -7.13 -14.50
N VAL A 450 13.47 -6.46 -15.32
CA VAL A 450 12.20 -7.06 -15.73
C VAL A 450 12.42 -8.01 -16.90
N ALA A 451 12.29 -9.31 -16.63
CA ALA A 451 12.31 -10.40 -17.61
C ALA A 451 10.89 -10.77 -18.06
N VAL A 452 10.13 -9.80 -18.58
CA VAL A 452 8.79 -10.02 -19.13
C VAL A 452 8.80 -9.80 -20.63
N SER A 453 8.15 -10.71 -21.37
CA SER A 453 8.13 -10.73 -22.84
C SER A 453 6.97 -9.95 -23.47
N SER A 454 5.92 -9.60 -22.70
CA SER A 454 4.76 -8.84 -23.17
C SER A 454 4.55 -7.53 -22.41
N GLU A 455 4.07 -6.49 -23.10
CA GLU A 455 3.74 -5.20 -22.48
C GLU A 455 2.58 -5.32 -21.48
N GLN A 456 1.57 -6.11 -21.80
CA GLN A 456 0.40 -6.32 -20.94
C GLN A 456 0.78 -6.98 -19.61
N SER A 457 1.56 -8.06 -19.64
CA SER A 457 2.01 -8.71 -18.40
C SER A 457 2.98 -7.83 -17.61
N LEU A 458 3.77 -6.97 -18.28
CA LEU A 458 4.61 -5.99 -17.60
C LEU A 458 3.75 -4.97 -16.83
N ASP A 459 2.70 -4.45 -17.46
CA ASP A 459 1.80 -3.47 -16.83
C ASP A 459 1.04 -4.04 -15.64
N GLY A 460 0.55 -5.27 -15.75
CA GLY A 460 -0.08 -5.97 -14.63
C GLY A 460 0.92 -6.30 -13.51
N LYS A 461 2.13 -6.73 -13.85
CA LYS A 461 3.18 -6.97 -12.85
C LYS A 461 3.53 -5.68 -12.11
N MET A 462 3.72 -4.56 -12.82
CA MET A 462 3.98 -3.25 -12.23
C MET A 462 2.87 -2.82 -11.27
N PHE A 463 1.61 -3.08 -11.62
CA PHE A 463 0.48 -2.78 -10.74
C PHE A 463 0.54 -3.59 -9.45
N VAL A 464 0.78 -4.89 -9.54
CA VAL A 464 0.90 -5.76 -8.36
C VAL A 464 2.07 -5.36 -7.46
N GLN A 465 3.20 -4.95 -8.06
CA GLN A 465 4.35 -4.43 -7.31
C GLN A 465 4.04 -3.10 -6.63
N PHE A 466 3.29 -2.22 -7.29
CA PHE A 466 2.81 -1.00 -6.69
C PHE A 466 1.90 -1.28 -5.48
N LEU A 467 1.03 -2.30 -5.55
CA LEU A 467 0.24 -2.72 -4.39
C LEU A 467 1.14 -3.20 -3.26
N SER A 468 2.12 -4.08 -3.53
CA SER A 468 3.09 -4.52 -2.52
C SER A 468 3.85 -3.35 -1.87
N LEU A 469 4.17 -2.32 -2.65
CA LEU A 469 4.81 -1.12 -2.13
C LEU A 469 3.93 -0.34 -1.16
N ILE A 470 2.59 -0.34 -1.31
CA ILE A 470 1.67 0.25 -0.33
C ILE A 470 1.83 -0.42 1.03
N PHE A 471 1.89 -1.76 1.07
CA PHE A 471 2.08 -2.52 2.32
C PHE A 471 3.43 -2.24 2.95
N LEU A 472 4.52 -2.31 2.18
CA LEU A 472 5.86 -2.01 2.68
C LEU A 472 5.94 -0.58 3.23
N SER A 473 5.34 0.38 2.54
CA SER A 473 5.31 1.78 2.98
C SER A 473 4.52 1.95 4.28
N TYR A 474 3.40 1.25 4.45
CA TYR A 474 2.64 1.22 5.70
C TYR A 474 3.47 0.63 6.85
N ILE A 475 4.14 -0.50 6.60
CA ILE A 475 4.98 -1.17 7.60
C ILE A 475 6.12 -0.26 8.04
N ILE A 476 6.85 0.33 7.08
CA ILE A 476 7.95 1.27 7.34
C ILE A 476 7.44 2.47 8.15
N LYS A 477 6.27 3.01 7.80
CA LYS A 477 5.66 4.12 8.56
C LYS A 477 5.41 3.71 10.01
N LYS A 478 4.72 2.59 10.26
CA LYS A 478 4.43 2.12 11.63
C LYS A 478 5.71 1.82 12.41
N MET A 479 6.73 1.26 11.77
CA MET A 479 8.03 1.04 12.40
C MET A 479 8.70 2.36 12.78
N LYS A 480 8.64 3.37 11.91
CA LYS A 480 9.20 4.71 12.22
C LYS A 480 8.43 5.40 13.34
N ASP A 481 7.10 5.44 13.26
CA ASP A 481 6.23 6.12 14.22
C ASP A 481 6.38 5.53 15.64
N ASN A 482 6.72 4.24 15.75
CA ASN A 482 6.94 3.54 17.02
C ASN A 482 8.42 3.30 17.35
N ASN A 483 9.36 3.94 16.65
CA ASN A 483 10.82 3.79 16.84
C ASN A 483 11.34 2.34 16.79
N LEU A 484 10.68 1.45 16.03
CA LEU A 484 11.03 0.03 15.94
C LEU A 484 12.35 -0.23 15.22
N PHE A 485 12.81 0.68 14.36
CA PHE A 485 14.09 0.54 13.65
C PHE A 485 15.32 0.52 14.56
N LYS A 486 15.16 0.87 15.85
CA LYS A 486 16.22 0.75 16.85
C LYS A 486 16.51 -0.72 17.19
N ASP A 487 15.48 -1.54 17.20
CA ASP A 487 15.52 -2.91 17.73
C ASP A 487 15.30 -3.96 16.63
N PHE A 488 14.66 -3.59 15.52
CA PHE A 488 14.32 -4.49 14.42
C PHE A 488 14.55 -3.87 13.05
N THR A 489 15.07 -4.66 12.14
CA THR A 489 14.90 -4.48 10.70
C THR A 489 13.49 -4.88 10.28
N MET A 490 13.05 -4.41 9.10
CA MET A 490 11.74 -4.79 8.57
C MET A 490 11.62 -6.30 8.32
N GLN A 491 12.71 -6.95 7.91
CA GLN A 491 12.71 -8.39 7.71
C GLN A 491 12.52 -9.14 9.03
N GLU A 492 13.24 -8.75 10.09
CA GLU A 492 13.08 -9.36 11.41
C GLU A 492 11.65 -9.21 11.95
N VAL A 493 11.00 -8.06 11.74
CA VAL A 493 9.58 -7.90 12.12
C VAL A 493 8.69 -8.89 11.37
N LEU A 494 8.91 -9.07 10.06
CA LEU A 494 8.13 -10.00 9.27
C LEU A 494 8.38 -11.43 9.69
N ASP A 495 9.63 -11.82 9.93
CA ASP A 495 10.01 -13.16 10.40
C ASP A 495 9.35 -13.48 11.76
N GLU A 496 9.27 -12.50 12.68
CA GLU A 496 8.60 -12.65 13.97
C GLU A 496 7.09 -12.95 13.82
N PHE A 497 6.44 -12.39 12.79
CA PHE A 497 5.04 -12.69 12.50
C PHE A 497 4.86 -13.97 11.68
N ASP A 498 5.81 -14.30 10.81
CA ASP A 498 5.67 -15.40 9.85
C ASP A 498 5.70 -16.77 10.53
N ILE A 499 6.32 -16.88 11.71
CA ILE A 499 6.32 -18.11 12.51
C ILE A 499 4.99 -18.40 13.23
N ILE A 500 4.04 -17.46 13.26
CA ILE A 500 2.77 -17.65 13.97
C ILE A 500 1.83 -18.50 13.11
N GLU A 501 1.35 -19.59 13.69
CA GLU A 501 0.58 -20.60 12.97
C GLU A 501 -0.93 -20.53 13.25
N CYS A 502 -1.70 -21.15 12.37
CA CYS A 502 -3.10 -21.42 12.55
C CYS A 502 -3.44 -22.87 12.20
N PHE A 503 -4.53 -23.35 12.80
CA PHE A 503 -5.05 -24.70 12.68
C PHE A 503 -6.47 -24.62 12.14
N GLU A 504 -6.66 -25.23 10.98
CA GLU A 504 -7.95 -25.43 10.34
C GLU A 504 -8.45 -26.82 10.72
N VAL A 505 -9.54 -26.91 11.49
CA VAL A 505 -10.13 -28.19 11.94
C VAL A 505 -11.61 -28.21 11.54
N PRO A 506 -12.09 -29.26 10.84
CA PRO A 506 -13.50 -29.36 10.44
C PRO A 506 -14.46 -29.16 11.60
N GLY A 507 -15.46 -28.30 11.39
CA GLY A 507 -16.47 -27.96 12.39
C GLY A 507 -16.01 -26.99 13.50
N GLN A 508 -14.74 -26.57 13.50
CA GLN A 508 -14.23 -25.58 14.47
C GLN A 508 -13.97 -24.23 13.79
N LYS A 509 -13.95 -23.15 14.59
CA LYS A 509 -13.44 -21.85 14.15
C LYS A 509 -11.92 -21.94 13.96
N LEU A 510 -11.36 -21.08 13.12
CA LEU A 510 -9.90 -20.99 12.94
C LEU A 510 -9.24 -20.79 14.31
N GLN A 511 -8.27 -21.65 14.63
CA GLN A 511 -7.52 -21.55 15.86
C GLN A 511 -6.13 -21.00 15.53
N VAL A 512 -5.70 -19.98 16.25
CA VAL A 512 -4.34 -19.44 16.10
C VAL A 512 -3.48 -20.00 17.23
N GLY A 513 -2.27 -20.42 16.88
CA GLY A 513 -1.28 -20.94 17.81
C GLY A 513 -0.89 -19.92 18.87
N GLU A 514 -0.10 -20.37 19.84
CA GLU A 514 0.42 -19.52 20.90
C GLU A 514 1.26 -18.39 20.33
N MET A 515 1.18 -17.23 20.97
CA MET A 515 1.94 -16.05 20.61
C MET A 515 2.76 -15.58 21.80
N THR A 516 3.96 -15.09 21.53
CA THR A 516 4.79 -14.46 22.55
C THR A 516 4.23 -13.10 22.94
N LYS A 517 4.61 -12.60 24.12
CA LYS A 517 4.32 -11.21 24.52
C LYS A 517 4.87 -10.21 23.50
N LYS A 518 6.10 -10.45 23.02
CA LYS A 518 6.76 -9.68 21.98
C LYS A 518 5.91 -9.58 20.70
N GLN A 519 5.38 -10.69 20.18
CA GLN A 519 4.52 -10.69 18.98
C GLN A 519 3.20 -9.93 19.21
N THR A 520 2.60 -10.09 20.39
CA THR A 520 1.35 -9.41 20.78
C THR A 520 1.56 -7.89 20.88
N GLU A 521 2.67 -7.47 21.48
CA GLU A 521 3.09 -6.07 21.54
C GLU A 521 3.42 -5.50 20.16
N LEU A 522 4.09 -6.28 19.29
CA LEU A 522 4.37 -5.88 17.91
C LEU A 522 3.06 -5.58 17.16
N TYR A 523 2.07 -6.48 17.16
CA TYR A 523 0.76 -6.21 16.54
C TYR A 523 0.15 -4.90 17.06
N SER A 524 0.22 -4.67 18.37
CA SER A 524 -0.30 -3.45 19.00
C SER A 524 0.42 -2.18 18.49
N LYS A 525 1.75 -2.22 18.31
CA LYS A 525 2.52 -1.11 17.71
C LYS A 525 2.16 -0.87 16.24
N PHE A 526 1.78 -1.91 15.50
CA PHE A 526 1.22 -1.77 14.15
C PHE A 526 -0.23 -1.22 14.16
N GLY A 527 -0.87 -1.13 15.32
CA GLY A 527 -2.27 -0.71 15.47
C GLY A 527 -3.26 -1.83 15.16
N VAL A 528 -2.79 -3.09 15.18
CA VAL A 528 -3.58 -4.27 14.87
C VAL A 528 -3.89 -5.02 16.16
N THR A 529 -5.15 -5.40 16.36
CA THR A 529 -5.49 -6.32 17.45
C THR A 529 -4.92 -7.71 17.13
N PRO A 530 -4.12 -8.31 18.03
CA PRO A 530 -3.60 -9.66 17.83
C PRO A 530 -4.73 -10.66 17.55
N PRO A 531 -4.50 -11.67 16.68
CA PRO A 531 -5.50 -12.71 16.47
C PRO A 531 -5.71 -13.51 17.77
N ASN A 532 -6.95 -13.95 18.02
CA ASN A 532 -7.28 -14.72 19.23
C ASN A 532 -6.53 -16.06 19.24
N SER A 533 -5.43 -16.13 20.00
CA SER A 533 -4.63 -17.34 20.19
C SER A 533 -5.33 -18.31 21.14
N LEU A 534 -4.98 -19.59 21.07
CA LEU A 534 -5.51 -20.63 21.97
C LEU A 534 -5.30 -20.31 23.47
N GLN A 535 -4.28 -19.52 23.83
CA GLN A 535 -4.06 -19.04 25.21
C GLN A 535 -5.14 -18.07 25.71
N SER A 536 -5.87 -17.37 24.83
CA SER A 536 -6.98 -16.49 25.24
C SER A 536 -8.18 -17.27 25.83
N ARG A 537 -8.18 -18.61 25.72
CA ARG A 537 -9.13 -19.49 26.44
C ARG A 537 -8.61 -19.97 27.79
N GLY A 538 -7.38 -19.62 28.18
CA GLY A 538 -6.68 -20.15 29.36
C GLY A 538 -6.61 -19.23 30.58
N ASN A 539 -6.99 -17.95 30.46
CA ASN A 539 -7.15 -17.06 31.61
C ASN A 539 -8.64 -16.86 31.91
N LEU A 540 -9.29 -17.91 32.44
CA LEU A 540 -10.49 -17.71 33.25
C LEU A 540 -10.06 -16.99 34.53
N GLY A 541 -10.03 -15.67 34.49
CA GLY A 541 -10.23 -14.89 35.71
C GLY A 541 -11.63 -15.21 36.19
N PHE A 542 -11.74 -15.93 37.31
CA PHE A 542 -13.03 -16.21 37.96
C PHE A 542 -13.62 -14.89 38.43
N LYS A 543 -14.37 -14.27 37.53
CA LYS A 543 -15.26 -13.17 37.83
C LYS A 543 -16.52 -13.79 38.42
N GLY A 544 -16.99 -13.28 39.56
CA GLY A 544 -18.29 -13.59 40.16
C GLY A 544 -19.48 -13.13 39.29
N ASP A 545 -19.51 -13.57 38.04
CA ASP A 545 -20.61 -13.46 37.11
C ASP A 545 -21.38 -14.81 37.08
N PRO A 546 -22.64 -14.85 36.60
CA PRO A 546 -23.52 -16.02 36.50
C PRO A 546 -22.98 -17.22 35.69
N PHE A 547 -21.69 -17.25 35.37
CA PHE A 547 -21.04 -18.22 34.53
C PHE A 547 -20.90 -19.60 35.16
N LEU A 548 -20.78 -19.71 36.49
CA LEU A 548 -20.82 -21.01 37.18
C LEU A 548 -22.14 -21.73 36.85
N ILE A 549 -23.26 -21.00 36.88
CA ILE A 549 -24.59 -21.50 36.48
C ILE A 549 -24.62 -21.89 35.00
N ASN A 550 -23.98 -21.12 34.10
CA ASN A 550 -23.93 -21.42 32.66
C ASN A 550 -23.11 -22.68 32.31
N THR A 551 -22.06 -23.00 33.06
CA THR A 551 -21.32 -24.26 32.87
C THR A 551 -22.17 -25.48 33.22
N TYR A 552 -23.03 -25.38 34.23
CA TYR A 552 -23.95 -26.46 34.58
C TYR A 552 -25.18 -26.49 33.65
N HIS A 553 -25.61 -25.37 33.05
CA HIS A 553 -26.64 -25.38 32.00
C HIS A 553 -26.23 -26.24 30.78
N ALA A 554 -24.92 -26.41 30.52
CA ALA A 554 -24.44 -27.34 29.50
C ALA A 554 -24.66 -28.84 29.84
N LEU A 555 -24.98 -29.17 31.10
CA LEU A 555 -25.42 -30.51 31.52
C LEU A 555 -26.89 -30.79 31.17
N CYS A 556 -27.72 -29.74 31.01
CA CYS A 556 -29.09 -29.88 30.52
C CYS A 556 -29.08 -30.08 29.00
N GLN A 557 -28.86 -31.33 28.58
CA GLN A 557 -29.06 -31.73 27.19
C GLN A 557 -30.56 -31.75 26.85
N PRO A 558 -30.96 -31.45 25.59
CA PRO A 558 -32.36 -31.52 25.17
C PRO A 558 -32.94 -32.94 25.34
N GLU A 559 -34.25 -33.03 25.59
CA GLU A 559 -34.95 -34.31 25.84
C GLU A 559 -34.55 -35.40 24.82
N GLY A 560 -34.06 -36.53 25.33
CA GLY A 560 -33.61 -37.66 24.51
C GLY A 560 -32.11 -37.74 24.23
N ARG A 561 -31.28 -36.79 24.69
CA ARG A 561 -29.81 -36.93 24.73
C ARG A 561 -29.29 -36.86 26.16
N GLY A 562 -28.45 -37.82 26.55
CA GLY A 562 -27.80 -37.90 27.86
C GLY A 562 -28.43 -38.93 28.81
N LYS A 563 -27.68 -39.33 29.85
CA LYS A 563 -28.18 -40.19 30.92
C LYS A 563 -28.69 -39.26 32.05
N HIS A 564 -29.98 -39.30 32.33
CA HIS A 564 -30.66 -38.60 33.45
C HIS A 564 -30.73 -37.05 33.38
N PRO A 565 -31.38 -36.46 32.35
CA PRO A 565 -31.54 -35.00 32.23
C PRO A 565 -32.34 -34.37 33.37
N ALA A 566 -33.27 -35.10 34.00
CA ALA A 566 -34.03 -34.62 35.15
C ALA A 566 -33.15 -34.35 36.38
N ILE A 567 -32.21 -35.27 36.68
CA ILE A 567 -31.28 -35.12 37.81
C ILE A 567 -30.31 -33.96 37.59
N ALA A 568 -29.87 -33.75 36.35
CA ALA A 568 -29.02 -32.61 36.00
C ALA A 568 -29.74 -31.27 36.23
N SER A 569 -31.02 -31.20 35.87
CA SER A 569 -31.85 -30.02 36.13
C SER A 569 -32.03 -29.76 37.63
N GLU A 570 -32.41 -30.78 38.40
CA GLU A 570 -32.58 -30.66 39.86
C GLU A 570 -31.29 -30.24 40.57
N PHE A 571 -30.13 -30.75 40.11
CA PHE A 571 -28.84 -30.34 40.65
C PHE A 571 -28.52 -28.87 40.36
N ILE A 572 -28.81 -28.39 39.14
CA ILE A 572 -28.63 -26.97 38.78
C ILE A 572 -29.52 -26.08 39.63
N ASP A 573 -30.79 -26.45 39.78
CA ASP A 573 -31.75 -25.72 40.60
C ASP A 573 -31.31 -25.68 42.07
N PHE A 574 -30.76 -26.79 42.59
CA PHE A 574 -30.20 -26.85 43.94
C PHE A 574 -28.97 -25.95 44.11
N VAL A 575 -28.00 -26.00 43.18
CA VAL A 575 -26.80 -25.16 43.24
C VAL A 575 -27.14 -23.67 43.12
N ALA A 576 -28.16 -23.33 42.35
CA ALA A 576 -28.66 -21.95 42.21
C ALA A 576 -29.49 -21.47 43.41
N SER A 577 -30.02 -22.38 44.23
CA SER A 577 -30.79 -22.03 45.43
C SER A 577 -29.94 -21.33 46.51
N GLU A 578 -30.59 -20.60 47.41
CA GLU A 578 -29.89 -19.99 48.56
C GLU A 578 -29.15 -21.03 49.40
N GLN A 579 -29.71 -22.22 49.55
CA GLN A 579 -29.09 -23.30 50.31
C GLN A 579 -27.80 -23.78 49.65
N GLY A 580 -27.81 -24.00 48.33
CA GLY A 580 -26.61 -24.39 47.57
C GLY A 580 -25.53 -23.31 47.59
N GLN A 581 -25.91 -22.05 47.40
CA GLN A 581 -24.99 -20.91 47.45
C GLN A 581 -24.40 -20.68 48.85
N ARG A 582 -25.14 -21.01 49.91
CA ARG A 582 -24.61 -20.96 51.28
C ARG A 582 -23.55 -22.03 51.52
N ILE A 583 -23.79 -23.27 51.08
CA ILE A 583 -22.82 -24.36 51.19
C ILE A 583 -21.50 -23.99 50.50
N ILE A 584 -21.55 -23.39 49.31
CA ILE A 584 -20.35 -22.99 48.55
C ILE A 584 -19.60 -21.86 49.26
N ARG A 585 -20.32 -20.83 49.74
CA ARG A 585 -19.70 -19.69 50.43
C ARG A 585 -19.09 -20.05 51.78
N ASP A 586 -19.66 -21.02 52.49
CA ASP A 586 -19.17 -21.43 53.80
C ASP A 586 -18.20 -22.64 53.71
N TYR A 587 -17.96 -23.16 52.50
CA TYR A 587 -17.14 -24.36 52.31
C TYR A 587 -15.69 -24.15 52.77
N GLY A 588 -15.23 -25.04 53.66
CA GLY A 588 -13.89 -25.01 54.23
C GLY A 588 -13.72 -24.05 55.41
N LYS A 589 -14.69 -23.18 55.70
CA LYS A 589 -14.57 -22.16 56.75
C LYS A 589 -14.33 -22.74 58.15
N ASP A 590 -15.01 -23.82 58.48
CA ASP A 590 -14.87 -24.49 59.78
C ASP A 590 -13.55 -25.27 59.92
N LEU A 591 -12.93 -25.66 58.80
CA LEU A 591 -11.68 -26.43 58.75
C LEU A 591 -10.43 -25.57 58.60
N TYR A 592 -10.55 -24.43 57.91
CA TYR A 592 -9.40 -23.60 57.50
C TYR A 592 -9.47 -22.16 58.03
N GLY A 593 -10.50 -21.82 58.82
CA GLY A 593 -10.68 -20.48 59.42
C GLY A 593 -11.22 -19.42 58.46
N GLU A 594 -11.18 -19.68 57.15
CA GLU A 594 -11.73 -18.84 56.10
C GLU A 594 -12.43 -19.68 55.02
N ALA A 595 -13.38 -19.06 54.32
CA ALA A 595 -14.03 -19.71 53.19
C ALA A 595 -13.01 -19.92 52.05
N MET A 596 -13.00 -21.10 51.44
CA MET A 596 -12.14 -21.36 50.28
C MET A 596 -12.49 -20.49 49.06
N TYR A 597 -13.70 -19.92 49.02
CA TYR A 597 -14.18 -19.04 47.97
C TYR A 597 -14.43 -17.63 48.56
N ASN A 598 -13.53 -16.69 48.26
CA ASN A 598 -13.56 -15.33 48.81
C ASN A 598 -13.66 -14.29 47.67
N ASP A 599 -14.86 -14.16 47.10
CA ASP A 599 -15.10 -13.51 45.79
C ASP A 599 -14.97 -11.97 45.77
N ALA A 600 -14.96 -11.28 46.92
CA ALA A 600 -15.05 -9.82 46.95
C ALA A 600 -13.68 -9.10 47.03
N GLU A 601 -12.72 -9.60 47.83
CA GLU A 601 -11.41 -8.94 48.01
C GLU A 601 -10.43 -9.26 46.88
N TYR A 602 -10.51 -10.45 46.28
CA TYR A 602 -9.61 -10.83 45.18
C TYR A 602 -9.96 -10.12 43.85
N ALA A 603 -11.16 -9.58 43.72
CA ALA A 603 -11.64 -8.95 42.48
C ALA A 603 -11.22 -7.48 42.32
N SER A 604 -10.89 -6.77 43.41
CA SER A 604 -10.54 -5.34 43.36
C SER A 604 -9.17 -5.06 42.72
N GLN A 605 -8.30 -6.07 42.60
CA GLN A 605 -6.96 -5.92 42.02
C GLN A 605 -6.92 -5.96 40.47
N TYR A 606 -8.06 -6.24 39.81
CA TYR A 606 -8.17 -6.35 38.35
C TYR A 606 -9.09 -5.28 37.73
N ALA A 607 -9.45 -4.25 38.50
CA ALA A 607 -10.17 -3.07 38.02
C ALA A 607 -9.19 -1.94 37.68
N HIS A 608 -8.65 -1.97 36.46
CA HIS A 608 -7.99 -0.83 35.80
C HIS A 608 -8.53 -0.67 34.37
#